data_AF-A0A1E2WMS7-F1
#
_entry.id   AF-A0A1E2WMS7-F1
#
_cell.length_a   1.000
_cell.length_b   1.000
_cell.length_c   1.000
_cell.angle_alpha   90.00
_cell.angle_beta   90.00
_cell.angle_gamma   90.00
#
_symmetry.space_group_name_H-M   'P 1'
#
loop_
_entity.id
_entity.type
_entity.pdbx_description
1 polymer ?
#
loop_
_entity_poly.entity_id
_entity_poly.type
_entity_poly.pdbx_seq_one_letter_code
_entity_poly.pdbx_strand_id
1 'polypeptide(L)' 'MWFWSADSVEQELFDLYAPALRSLGVNFNDEQLQDTLEASSYGLEDAFRSGIVVIRSRQLNHQRIT' A
#
# COMPACT_ATOMS: atom_id res chain seq x y z
N MET A 1 -15.04 -8.33 1.31
CA MET A 1 -14.42 -9.41 2.10
C MET A 1 -12.95 -9.08 2.18
N TRP A 2 -12.32 -9.27 3.33
CA TRP A 2 -10.87 -9.10 3.42
C TRP A 2 -10.19 -10.38 2.89
N PHE A 3 -9.13 -10.25 2.09
CA PHE A 3 -8.54 -11.36 1.33
C PHE A 3 -7.65 -12.28 2.18
N TRP A 4 -7.03 -11.74 3.22
CA TRP A 4 -6.13 -12.49 4.09
C TRP A 4 -6.80 -12.90 5.41
N SER A 5 -6.31 -13.99 6.01
CA SER A 5 -6.73 -14.37 7.36
C SER A 5 -6.20 -13.36 8.38
N ALA A 6 -6.96 -13.10 9.44
CA ALA A 6 -6.57 -12.14 10.48
C ALA A 6 -5.20 -12.46 11.12
N ASP A 7 -4.83 -13.74 11.18
CA ASP A 7 -3.58 -14.22 11.77
C ASP A 7 -2.46 -14.45 10.73
N SER A 8 -2.61 -13.93 9.51
CA SER A 8 -1.62 -14.11 8.45
C SER A 8 -0.59 -12.98 8.43
N VAL A 9 0.61 -13.29 7.94
CA VAL A 9 1.70 -12.30 7.81
C VAL A 9 1.31 -11.15 6.88
N GLU A 10 0.53 -11.44 5.84
CA GLU A 10 0.03 -10.46 4.89
C GLU A 10 -0.94 -9.47 5.55
N GLN A 11 -1.78 -9.93 6.48
CA GLN A 11 -2.63 -9.05 7.30
C GLN A 11 -1.79 -8.12 8.16
N GLU A 12 -0.81 -8.64 8.89
CA GLU A 12 0.06 -7.84 9.75
C GLU A 12 0.83 -6.77 8.96
N LEU A 13 1.35 -7.15 7.79
CA LEU A 13 2.02 -6.22 6.87
C LEU A 13 1.05 -5.16 6.35
N PHE A 14 -0.17 -5.56 5.96
CA PHE A 14 -1.17 -4.61 5.53
C PHE A 14 -1.49 -3.60 6.63
N ASP A 15 -1.75 -4.06 7.85
CA ASP A 15 -2.11 -3.18 8.97
C ASP A 15 -0.96 -2.21 9.32
N LEU A 16 0.29 -2.62 9.11
CA LEU A 16 1.46 -1.76 9.28
C LEU A 16 1.54 -0.63 8.24
N TYR A 17 1.25 -0.91 6.96
CA TYR A 17 1.46 0.04 5.86
C TYR A 17 0.20 0.78 5.40
N ALA A 18 -0.98 0.21 5.62
CA ALA A 18 -2.25 0.77 5.18
C ALA A 18 -2.51 2.20 5.69
N PRO A 19 -2.20 2.57 6.95
CA PRO A 19 -2.39 3.95 7.42
C PRO A 19 -1.57 4.96 6.61
N ALA A 20 -0.31 4.64 6.32
CA ALA A 20 0.56 5.51 5.53
C ALA A 20 0.07 5.64 4.09
N LEU A 21 -0.32 4.52 3.47
CA LEU A 21 -0.84 4.50 2.10
C LEU A 21 -2.20 5.23 1.99
N ARG A 22 -3.09 5.08 2.97
CA ARG A 22 -4.35 5.86 3.05
C ARG A 22 -4.07 7.36 3.17
N SER A 23 -3.10 7.75 4.01
CA SER A 23 -2.68 9.15 4.12
C SER A 23 -2.12 9.72 2.81
N LEU A 24 -1.62 8.85 1.93
CA LEU A 24 -1.12 9.20 0.61
C LEU A 24 -2.20 9.17 -0.48
N GLY A 25 -3.46 8.89 -0.12
CA GLY A 25 -4.61 8.88 -1.02
C GLY A 25 -4.87 7.54 -1.72
N VAL A 26 -4.24 6.45 -1.28
CA VAL A 26 -4.51 5.11 -1.82
C VAL A 26 -5.90 4.65 -1.39
N ASN A 27 -6.73 4.29 -2.37
CA ASN A 27 -8.07 3.75 -2.14
C ASN A 27 -8.04 2.23 -2.12
N PHE A 28 -8.03 1.63 -0.92
CA PHE A 28 -8.07 0.17 -0.76
C PHE A 28 -9.43 -0.47 -1.09
N ASN A 29 -10.47 0.32 -1.41
CA ASN A 29 -11.74 -0.21 -1.93
C ASN A 29 -11.73 -0.39 -3.45
N ASP A 30 -10.63 -0.08 -4.12
CA ASP A 30 -10.47 -0.31 -5.56
C ASP A 30 -10.31 -1.81 -5.84
N GLU A 31 -11.24 -2.40 -6.59
CA GLU A 31 -11.26 -3.85 -6.87
C GLU A 31 -9.97 -4.31 -7.56
N GLN A 32 -9.43 -3.52 -8.49
CA GLN A 32 -8.21 -3.87 -9.21
C GLN A 32 -6.98 -3.88 -8.28
N LEU A 33 -6.92 -2.93 -7.35
CA LEU A 33 -5.89 -2.91 -6.30
C LEU A 33 -6.02 -4.11 -5.37
N GLN A 34 -7.24 -4.49 -4.98
CA GLN A 34 -7.49 -5.66 -4.14
C GLN A 34 -7.01 -6.95 -4.82
N ASP A 35 -7.39 -7.16 -6.08
CA ASP A 35 -6.95 -8.32 -6.87
C ASP A 35 -5.42 -8.38 -7.00
N THR A 36 -4.79 -7.21 -7.20
CA THR A 36 -3.33 -7.10 -7.31
C THR A 36 -2.64 -7.46 -5.99
N LEU A 37 -3.19 -7.00 -4.86
CA LEU A 37 -2.65 -7.30 -3.54
C LEU A 37 -2.79 -8.77 -3.19
N GLU A 38 -3.96 -9.37 -3.46
CA GLU A 38 -4.20 -10.80 -3.27
C GLU A 38 -3.23 -11.66 -4.10
N ALA A 39 -2.96 -11.28 -5.35
CA ALA A 39 -2.01 -11.97 -6.22
C ALA A 39 -0.53 -11.76 -5.83
N SER A 40 -0.22 -10.74 -5.03
CA SER A 40 1.16 -10.32 -4.68
C SER A 40 1.65 -10.85 -3.33
N SER A 41 1.11 -11.99 -2.87
CA SER A 41 1.41 -12.57 -1.55
C SER A 41 2.91 -12.77 -1.29
N TYR A 42 3.70 -13.08 -2.33
CA TYR A 42 5.16 -13.08 -2.26
C TYR A 42 5.74 -11.70 -2.65
N GLY A 43 6.15 -10.91 -1.65
CA GLY A 43 6.80 -9.60 -1.86
C GLY A 43 5.93 -8.39 -1.49
N LEU A 44 4.82 -8.62 -0.79
CA LEU A 44 3.88 -7.58 -0.37
C LEU A 44 4.53 -6.43 0.42
N GLU A 45 5.47 -6.75 1.32
CA GLU A 45 6.21 -5.75 2.10
C GLU A 45 7.04 -4.82 1.21
N ASP A 46 7.81 -5.39 0.26
CA ASP A 46 8.62 -4.63 -0.68
C ASP A 46 7.76 -3.77 -1.60
N ALA A 47 6.59 -4.28 -2.02
CA ALA A 47 5.63 -3.53 -2.81
C ALA A 47 5.09 -2.31 -2.04
N PHE A 48 4.70 -2.48 -0.77
CA PHE A 48 4.24 -1.38 0.07
C PHE A 48 5.33 -0.35 0.34
N ARG A 49 6.55 -0.78 0.67
CA ARG A 49 7.70 0.12 0.89
C ARG A 49 8.01 0.94 -0.37
N SER A 50 8.06 0.29 -1.52
CA SER A 50 8.31 0.97 -2.81
C SER A 50 7.22 2.00 -3.13
N GLY A 51 5.95 1.65 -2.92
CA GLY A 51 4.82 2.56 -3.13
C GLY A 51 4.92 3.83 -2.29
N ILE A 52 5.23 3.71 -1.00
CA ILE A 52 5.42 4.86 -0.11
C ILE A 52 6.56 5.76 -0.58
N VAL A 53 7.71 5.18 -0.97
CA VAL A 53 8.88 5.93 -1.44
C VAL A 53 8.54 6.72 -2.72
N VAL A 54 7.87 6.09 -3.69
CA VAL A 54 7.49 6.73 -4.95
C VAL A 54 6.52 7.89 -4.69
N ILE A 55 5.47 7.67 -3.90
CA ILE A 55 4.46 8.71 -3.66
C ILE A 55 5.06 9.87 -2.85
N ARG A 56 5.87 9.58 -1.82
CA ARG A 56 6.60 10.61 -1.07
C ARG A 56 7.52 11.43 -1.98
N SER A 57 8.24 10.79 -2.91
CA SER A 57 9.11 11.49 -3.85
C SER A 57 8.33 12.42 -4.79
N ARG A 58 7.14 12.00 -5.23
CA ARG A 58 6.24 12.85 -6.04
C ARG A 58 5.73 14.06 -5.25
N GLN A 59 5.35 13.87 -3.98
CA GLN A 59 4.89 14.95 -3.10
C GLN A 59 5.99 15.97 -2.81
N LEU A 60 7.21 15.51 -2.49
CA LEU A 60 8.37 16.38 -2.25
C LEU A 60 8.78 17.16 -3.52
N ASN A 61 8.68 16.53 -4.69
CA ASN A 61 8.94 17.23 -5.95
C ASN A 61 7.88 18.30 -6.24
N HIS A 62 6.60 18.09 -5.89
CA HIS A 62 5.56 19.13 -6.04
C HIS A 62 5.80 20.34 -5.13
N GLN A 63 6.26 20.13 -3.89
CA GLN A 63 6.55 21.21 -2.93
C GLN A 63 7.80 22.05 -3.27
N ARG A 64 8.66 21.59 -4.18
CA ARG A 64 9.88 22.32 -4.61
C ARG A 64 9.65 23.30 -5.75
N ILE A 65 8.48 23.28 -6.39
CA ILE A 65 8.16 24.09 -7.59
C ILE A 65 7.03 25.11 -7.33
N THR A 66 6.63 25.27 -6.06
CA THR A 66 5.66 26.29 -5.61
C THR A 66 6.37 27.25 -4.68
#